data_AF-A0A9D6VKU0-F1
#
_entry.id   AF-A0A9D6VKU0-F1
#
_cell.length_a   1.000
_cell.length_b   1.000
_cell.length_c   1.000
_cell.angle_alpha   90.00
_cell.angle_beta   90.00
_cell.angle_gamma   90.00
#
_symmetry.space_group_name_H-M   'P 1'
#
loop_
_entity.id
_entity.type
_entity.pdbx_description
1 polymer ?
#
loop_
_entity_poly.entity_id
_entity_poly.type
_entity_poly.pdbx_seq_one_letter_code
_entity_poly.pdbx_strand_id
1 'polypeptide(L)'
;MKKKFYKGEKVSFVHEGTPYRGVVAGVSGKKRSIATDTGKKLAIFVELLKKAKDSVLILESRLDRSLRSERIYGEMMAQALHAYNIDVIYERVHTRYGFTRFLKEEINRNKSLRIIHIMSHGRINLKKKTTKLHFTFESLDLDRDAHVFKDLLEGKILIFSSCEVGNNTELLKKILKISKAQAIFAYRVEVEDWYTNIVEFLLYDRIFNTIWSPGKIAERVTSALKTAGIQPEAASSIKRPVLVCVTKNGVYPRR
;
A
#
# COMPACT_ATOMS: atom_id res chain seq x y z
N MET A 1 30.75 -8.07 -17.55
CA MET A 1 30.71 -7.00 -16.52
C MET A 1 30.48 -7.60 -15.13
N LYS A 2 31.35 -7.33 -14.14
CA LYS A 2 31.10 -7.74 -12.74
C LYS A 2 29.89 -6.96 -12.22
N LYS A 3 28.83 -7.65 -11.76
CA LYS A 3 27.72 -6.99 -11.05
C LYS A 3 28.28 -6.20 -9.88
N LYS A 4 27.94 -4.92 -9.79
CA LYS A 4 28.26 -4.06 -8.65
C LYS A 4 26.95 -3.50 -8.13
N PHE A 5 26.78 -3.58 -6.81
CA PHE A 5 25.70 -2.90 -6.10
C PHE A 5 26.28 -1.83 -5.19
N TYR A 6 25.67 -0.66 -5.17
CA TYR A 6 26.11 0.52 -4.41
C TYR A 6 25.16 0.80 -3.25
N LYS A 7 25.64 1.56 -2.27
CA LYS A 7 24.81 2.01 -1.13
C LYS A 7 23.59 2.76 -1.67
N GLY A 8 22.41 2.43 -1.15
CA GLY A 8 21.14 2.98 -1.59
C GLY A 8 20.45 2.19 -2.71
N GLU A 9 21.14 1.26 -3.39
CA GLU A 9 20.48 0.46 -4.42
C GLU A 9 19.54 -0.58 -3.82
N LYS A 10 18.38 -0.72 -4.47
CA LYS A 10 17.40 -1.77 -4.13
C LYS A 10 17.79 -3.09 -4.74
N VAL A 11 17.71 -4.12 -3.91
CA VAL A 11 18.09 -5.48 -4.27
C VAL A 11 17.07 -6.50 -3.80
N SER A 12 16.95 -7.58 -4.56
CA SER A 12 16.25 -8.80 -4.17
C SER A 12 17.23 -9.97 -4.17
N PHE A 13 16.99 -10.92 -3.27
CA PHE A 13 17.82 -12.11 -3.08
C PHE A 13 17.01 -13.20 -2.37
N VAL A 14 17.47 -14.44 -2.45
CA VAL A 14 16.94 -15.55 -1.65
C VAL A 14 17.98 -15.88 -0.57
N HIS A 15 17.55 -16.02 0.67
CA HIS A 15 18.39 -16.41 1.79
C HIS A 15 17.65 -17.48 2.59
N GLU A 16 18.29 -18.65 2.74
CA GLU A 16 17.69 -19.80 3.45
C GLU A 16 16.31 -20.19 2.90
N GLY A 17 16.18 -20.26 1.57
CA GLY A 17 14.92 -20.56 0.90
C GLY A 17 13.86 -19.46 0.95
N THR A 18 14.08 -18.38 1.71
CA THR A 18 13.13 -17.28 1.86
C THR A 18 13.50 -16.12 0.93
N PRO A 19 12.57 -15.59 0.13
CA PRO A 19 12.83 -14.40 -0.69
C PRO A 19 12.86 -13.15 0.19
N TYR A 20 13.89 -12.33 0.00
CA TYR A 20 14.07 -11.05 0.67
C TYR A 20 14.24 -9.91 -0.34
N ARG A 21 13.90 -8.72 0.14
CA ARG A 21 14.16 -7.44 -0.50
C ARG A 21 14.72 -6.47 0.49
N GLY A 22 15.46 -5.49 0.00
CA GLY A 22 15.99 -4.43 0.83
C GLY A 22 16.85 -3.44 0.07
N VAL A 23 17.49 -2.57 0.83
CA VAL A 23 18.41 -1.56 0.34
C VAL A 23 19.82 -1.93 0.78
N VAL A 24 20.80 -1.77 -0.11
CA VAL A 24 22.21 -1.85 0.26
C VAL A 24 22.51 -0.74 1.27
N ALA A 25 22.65 -1.12 2.53
CA ALA A 25 22.98 -0.22 3.63
C ALA A 25 24.50 0.01 3.75
N GLY A 26 25.30 -0.97 3.33
CA GLY A 26 26.76 -0.91 3.38
C GLY A 26 27.44 -1.80 2.35
N VAL A 27 28.65 -1.40 1.95
CA VAL A 27 29.47 -2.09 0.95
C VAL A 27 30.74 -2.59 1.62
N SER A 28 30.97 -3.91 1.61
CA SER A 28 32.20 -4.51 2.16
C SER A 28 32.67 -5.69 1.30
N GLY A 29 33.72 -5.46 0.51
CA GLY A 29 34.31 -6.48 -0.38
C GLY A 29 33.27 -7.13 -1.31
N LYS A 30 33.18 -8.48 -1.24
CA LYS A 30 32.26 -9.30 -2.05
C LYS A 30 30.84 -9.38 -1.48
N LYS A 31 30.59 -8.84 -0.27
CA LYS A 31 29.28 -8.83 0.37
C LYS A 31 28.69 -7.43 0.40
N ARG A 32 27.38 -7.35 0.56
CA ARG A 32 26.64 -6.12 0.85
C ARG A 32 25.86 -6.32 2.13
N SER A 33 25.90 -5.33 3.01
CA SER A 33 24.98 -5.26 4.12
C SER A 33 23.66 -4.73 3.56
N ILE A 34 22.60 -5.52 3.69
CA ILE A 34 21.27 -5.22 3.20
C ILE A 34 20.36 -4.95 4.40
N ALA A 35 19.76 -3.77 4.44
CA ALA A 35 18.63 -3.50 5.32
C ALA A 35 17.38 -3.99 4.60
N THR A 36 16.78 -5.08 5.07
CA THR A 36 15.62 -5.69 4.43
C THR A 36 14.35 -4.90 4.70
N ASP A 37 13.35 -5.06 3.84
CA ASP A 37 12.02 -4.44 4.00
C ASP A 37 11.30 -4.93 5.28
N THR A 38 11.73 -6.07 5.81
CA THR A 38 11.28 -6.64 7.09
C THR A 38 12.02 -6.06 8.31
N GLY A 39 12.97 -5.14 8.09
CA GLY A 39 13.78 -4.50 9.13
C GLY A 39 14.99 -5.30 9.60
N LYS A 40 15.24 -6.49 9.04
CA LYS A 40 16.45 -7.28 9.35
C LYS A 40 17.66 -6.69 8.62
N LYS A 41 18.85 -6.86 9.18
CA LYS A 41 20.11 -6.58 8.48
C LYS A 41 20.77 -7.89 8.11
N LEU A 42 21.04 -8.11 6.82
CA LEU A 42 21.65 -9.35 6.30
C LEU A 42 22.90 -9.03 5.49
N ALA A 43 23.93 -9.89 5.54
CA ALA A 43 25.14 -9.74 4.75
C ALA A 43 25.14 -10.74 3.58
N ILE A 44 24.92 -10.24 2.36
CA ILE A 44 24.65 -11.09 1.17
C ILE A 44 25.76 -10.92 0.13
N PHE A 45 26.19 -12.03 -0.48
CA PHE A 45 27.15 -12.00 -1.58
C PHE A 45 26.56 -11.32 -2.81
N VAL A 46 27.37 -10.49 -3.48
CA VAL A 46 26.96 -9.69 -4.64
C VAL A 46 26.38 -10.55 -5.78
N GLU A 47 26.86 -11.77 -5.95
CA GLU A 47 26.38 -12.70 -6.97
C GLU A 47 24.93 -13.18 -6.76
N LEU A 48 24.47 -13.20 -5.50
CA LEU A 48 23.11 -13.55 -5.12
C LEU A 48 22.14 -12.38 -5.22
N LEU A 49 22.66 -11.16 -5.39
CA LEU A 49 21.85 -9.96 -5.50
C LEU A 49 21.36 -9.76 -6.94
N LYS A 50 20.09 -9.39 -7.06
CA LYS A 50 19.47 -8.89 -8.29
C LYS A 50 19.01 -7.46 -8.02
N LYS A 51 19.08 -6.59 -9.03
CA LYS A 51 18.48 -5.26 -8.92
C LYS A 51 16.97 -5.43 -8.74
N ALA A 52 16.44 -4.91 -7.65
CA ALA A 52 15.01 -4.92 -7.43
C ALA A 52 14.40 -3.65 -8.02
N LYS A 53 13.32 -3.83 -8.76
CA LYS A 53 12.35 -2.77 -9.02
C LYS A 53 11.20 -2.92 -8.06
N ASP A 54 10.73 -1.79 -7.54
CA ASP A 54 9.44 -1.75 -6.89
C ASP A 54 8.34 -1.83 -7.95
N SER A 55 7.25 -2.50 -7.58
CA SER A 55 6.05 -2.46 -8.40
C SER A 55 4.79 -2.35 -7.56
N VAL A 56 3.80 -1.70 -8.16
CA VAL A 56 2.52 -1.38 -7.56
C VAL A 56 1.42 -1.94 -8.44
N LEU A 57 0.46 -2.63 -7.84
CA LEU A 57 -0.81 -2.94 -8.48
C LEU A 57 -1.84 -1.91 -8.02
N ILE A 58 -2.36 -1.11 -8.95
CA ILE A 58 -3.45 -0.18 -8.72
C ILE A 58 -4.74 -0.82 -9.25
N LEU A 59 -5.70 -1.04 -8.37
CA LEU A 59 -7.05 -1.51 -8.71
C LEU A 59 -8.03 -0.37 -8.46
N GLU A 60 -8.54 0.22 -9.53
CA GLU A 60 -9.48 1.34 -9.46
C GLU A 60 -10.90 0.88 -9.74
N SER A 61 -11.81 1.07 -8.78
CA SER A 61 -13.23 0.99 -9.04
C SER A 61 -13.75 2.29 -9.64
N ARG A 62 -14.96 2.29 -10.22
CA ARG A 62 -15.55 3.56 -10.67
C ARG A 62 -15.79 4.48 -9.48
N LEU A 63 -15.03 5.57 -9.46
CA LEU A 63 -15.12 6.66 -8.49
C LEU A 63 -16.28 7.62 -8.79
N ASP A 64 -17.14 7.33 -9.77
CA ASP A 64 -18.32 8.13 -10.07
C ASP A 64 -19.52 7.24 -10.39
N ARG A 65 -20.73 7.76 -10.11
CA ARG A 65 -21.99 7.10 -10.46
C ARG A 65 -22.29 7.15 -11.96
N SER A 66 -21.72 8.13 -12.67
CA SER A 66 -21.85 8.27 -14.11
C SER A 66 -20.97 7.25 -14.85
N LEU A 67 -21.52 6.59 -15.87
CA LEU A 67 -20.72 5.72 -16.75
C LEU A 67 -19.73 6.52 -17.64
N ARG A 68 -19.82 7.86 -17.65
CA ARG A 68 -19.05 8.79 -18.48
C ARG A 68 -18.04 9.64 -17.69
N SER A 69 -17.64 9.22 -16.50
CA SER A 69 -16.66 9.99 -15.71
C SER A 69 -15.33 10.10 -16.45
N GLU A 70 -14.81 11.33 -16.50
CA GLU A 70 -13.48 11.67 -17.04
C GLU A 70 -12.39 11.63 -15.95
N ARG A 71 -12.69 11.13 -14.74
CA ARG A 71 -11.67 11.00 -13.68
C ARG A 71 -10.59 10.02 -14.12
N ILE A 72 -9.34 10.48 -14.09
CA ILE A 72 -8.14 9.72 -14.48
C ILE A 72 -7.21 9.46 -13.29
N TYR A 73 -7.77 9.29 -12.08
CA TYR A 73 -6.99 9.27 -10.84
C TYR A 73 -5.95 8.14 -10.81
N GLY A 74 -6.36 6.91 -11.12
CA GLY A 74 -5.44 5.78 -11.19
C GLY A 74 -4.37 5.92 -12.29
N GLU A 75 -4.72 6.45 -13.45
CA GLU A 75 -3.78 6.69 -14.56
C GLU A 75 -2.75 7.77 -14.22
N MET A 76 -3.19 8.87 -13.62
CA MET A 76 -2.31 9.95 -13.15
C MET A 76 -1.34 9.44 -12.07
N MET A 77 -1.83 8.66 -11.10
CA MET A 77 -0.96 8.05 -10.09
C MET A 77 0.05 7.09 -10.74
N ALA A 78 -0.38 6.29 -11.72
CA ALA A 78 0.51 5.41 -12.45
C ALA A 78 1.62 6.17 -13.19
N GLN A 79 1.28 7.27 -13.87
CA GLN A 79 2.26 8.13 -14.55
C GLN A 79 3.26 8.75 -13.57
N ALA A 80 2.79 9.26 -12.44
CA ALA A 80 3.66 9.82 -11.42
C ALA A 80 4.62 8.76 -10.84
N LEU A 81 4.13 7.55 -10.55
CA LEU A 81 4.98 6.45 -10.06
C LEU A 81 5.99 5.98 -11.11
N HIS A 82 5.62 5.96 -12.40
CA HIS A 82 6.57 5.69 -13.48
C HIS A 82 7.71 6.72 -13.51
N ALA A 83 7.44 7.99 -13.22
CA ALA A 83 8.48 9.02 -13.11
C ALA A 83 9.48 8.74 -11.96
N TYR A 84 9.06 8.00 -10.93
CA TYR A 84 9.92 7.48 -9.85
C TYR A 84 10.57 6.12 -10.19
N ASN A 85 10.50 5.67 -11.44
CA ASN A 85 11.02 4.38 -11.90
C ASN A 85 10.45 3.18 -11.12
N ILE A 86 9.15 3.26 -10.80
CA ILE A 86 8.36 2.19 -10.20
C ILE A 86 7.49 1.58 -11.29
N ASP A 87 7.51 0.26 -11.44
CA ASP A 87 6.67 -0.42 -12.43
C ASP A 87 5.22 -0.45 -11.91
N VAL A 88 4.25 0.04 -12.69
CA VAL A 88 2.84 0.07 -12.29
C VAL A 88 2.00 -0.86 -13.15
N ILE A 89 1.21 -1.70 -12.50
CA ILE A 89 0.14 -2.47 -13.12
C ILE A 89 -1.15 -1.78 -12.70
N TYR A 90 -1.86 -1.21 -13.66
CA TYR A 90 -3.10 -0.47 -13.42
C TYR A 90 -4.26 -1.19 -14.09
N GLU A 91 -5.33 -1.44 -13.33
CA GLU A 91 -6.53 -2.08 -13.85
C GLU A 91 -7.80 -1.44 -13.27
N ARG A 92 -8.80 -1.26 -14.13
CA ARG A 92 -10.15 -0.85 -13.70
C ARG A 92 -10.99 -2.08 -13.36
N VAL A 93 -11.59 -2.08 -12.18
CA VAL A 93 -12.37 -3.21 -11.65
C VAL A 93 -13.82 -2.83 -11.37
N HIS A 94 -14.74 -3.49 -12.06
CA HIS A 94 -16.18 -3.15 -12.02
C HIS A 94 -17.02 -4.13 -11.20
N THR A 95 -16.47 -5.29 -10.85
CA THR A 95 -17.15 -6.39 -10.15
C THR A 95 -16.25 -7.03 -9.11
N ARG A 96 -16.84 -7.68 -8.09
CA ARG A 96 -16.16 -8.50 -7.08
C ARG A 96 -15.37 -9.63 -7.73
N TYR A 97 -15.93 -10.27 -8.75
CA TYR A 97 -15.25 -11.33 -9.50
C TYR A 97 -14.01 -10.77 -10.21
N GLY A 98 -14.16 -9.67 -10.96
CA GLY A 98 -13.04 -9.01 -11.66
C GLY A 98 -11.94 -8.61 -10.68
N PHE A 99 -12.31 -7.92 -9.60
CA PHE A 99 -11.39 -7.54 -8.53
C PHE A 99 -10.60 -8.75 -7.99
N THR A 100 -11.30 -9.82 -7.61
CA THR A 100 -10.67 -11.00 -7.01
C THR A 100 -9.78 -11.74 -8.01
N ARG A 101 -10.22 -11.84 -9.27
CA ARG A 101 -9.48 -12.49 -10.35
C ARG A 101 -8.19 -11.75 -10.65
N PHE A 102 -8.25 -10.45 -10.92
CA PHE A 102 -7.08 -9.63 -11.23
C PHE A 102 -6.09 -9.60 -10.06
N LEU A 103 -6.58 -9.42 -8.82
CA LEU A 103 -5.72 -9.46 -7.63
C LEU A 103 -4.93 -10.76 -7.55
N LYS A 104 -5.58 -11.92 -7.74
CA LYS A 104 -4.93 -13.23 -7.68
C LYS A 104 -3.97 -13.47 -8.85
N GLU A 105 -4.39 -13.13 -10.07
CA GLU A 105 -3.57 -13.29 -11.28
C GLU A 105 -2.27 -12.49 -11.16
N GLU A 106 -2.36 -11.22 -10.77
CA GLU A 106 -1.21 -10.34 -10.72
C GLU A 106 -0.28 -10.66 -9.56
N ILE A 107 -0.78 -11.02 -8.39
CA ILE A 107 0.06 -11.51 -7.28
C ILE A 107 0.83 -12.79 -7.65
N ASN A 108 0.21 -13.65 -8.47
CA ASN A 108 0.85 -14.89 -8.91
C ASN A 108 1.89 -14.66 -9.99
N ARG A 109 1.59 -13.82 -10.99
CA ARG A 109 2.49 -13.46 -12.08
C ARG A 109 3.66 -12.60 -11.61
N ASN A 110 3.37 -11.59 -10.80
CA ASN A 110 4.29 -10.54 -10.44
C ASN A 110 4.73 -10.66 -8.98
N LYS A 111 5.68 -11.57 -8.74
CA LYS A 111 6.29 -11.75 -7.40
C LYS A 111 7.00 -10.49 -6.90
N SER A 112 7.31 -9.55 -7.80
CA SER A 112 7.86 -8.24 -7.48
C SER A 112 6.85 -7.24 -6.91
N LEU A 113 5.54 -7.52 -6.95
CA LEU A 113 4.52 -6.61 -6.40
C LEU A 113 4.75 -6.38 -4.92
N ARG A 114 4.99 -5.12 -4.55
CA ARG A 114 5.21 -4.70 -3.16
C ARG A 114 3.98 -4.04 -2.57
N ILE A 115 3.23 -3.32 -3.39
CA ILE A 115 2.08 -2.53 -2.94
C ILE A 115 0.86 -2.91 -3.78
N ILE A 116 -0.26 -3.13 -3.10
CA ILE A 116 -1.59 -3.21 -3.71
C ILE A 116 -2.35 -1.96 -3.27
N HIS A 117 -2.73 -1.12 -4.22
CA HIS A 117 -3.44 0.14 -4.00
C HIS A 117 -4.84 0.01 -4.57
N ILE A 118 -5.83 -0.02 -3.68
CA ILE A 118 -7.23 -0.11 -4.05
C ILE A 118 -7.81 1.29 -3.99
N MET A 119 -8.19 1.82 -5.15
CA MET A 119 -8.84 3.11 -5.30
C MET A 119 -10.33 2.86 -5.50
N SER A 120 -11.13 3.16 -4.49
CA SER A 120 -12.55 2.81 -4.52
C SER A 120 -13.35 3.66 -3.55
N HIS A 121 -14.62 3.90 -3.85
CA HIS A 121 -15.54 4.43 -2.86
C HIS A 121 -15.68 3.48 -1.68
N GLY A 122 -15.38 3.99 -0.50
CA GLY A 122 -15.56 3.27 0.76
C GLY A 122 -16.75 3.81 1.52
N ARG A 123 -17.44 2.94 2.27
CA ARG A 123 -18.47 3.38 3.21
C ARG A 123 -18.52 2.47 4.43
N ILE A 124 -18.63 3.07 5.61
CA ILE A 124 -18.88 2.33 6.84
C ILE A 124 -20.33 2.52 7.30
N ASN A 125 -20.94 1.44 7.77
CA ASN A 125 -22.17 1.48 8.53
C ASN A 125 -21.93 0.87 9.91
N LEU A 126 -21.66 1.71 10.90
CA LEU A 126 -21.38 1.29 12.27
C LEU A 126 -22.56 0.53 12.91
N LYS A 127 -23.80 0.93 12.60
CA LYS A 127 -25.01 0.26 13.13
C LYS A 127 -25.13 -1.18 12.61
N LYS A 128 -24.85 -1.38 11.33
CA LYS A 128 -24.91 -2.69 10.67
C LYS A 128 -23.60 -3.48 10.74
N LYS A 129 -22.54 -2.89 11.32
CA LYS A 129 -21.17 -3.41 11.34
C LYS A 129 -20.71 -3.88 9.95
N THR A 130 -20.92 -3.04 8.94
CA THR A 130 -20.49 -3.34 7.57
C THR A 130 -19.57 -2.25 7.04
N THR A 131 -18.53 -2.67 6.35
CA THR A 131 -17.54 -1.81 5.71
C THR A 131 -17.46 -2.25 4.25
N LYS A 132 -17.82 -1.37 3.33
CA LYS A 132 -17.99 -1.72 1.92
C LYS A 132 -17.00 -0.99 1.04
N LEU A 133 -16.52 -1.69 0.02
CA LEU A 133 -15.94 -1.10 -1.18
C LEU A 133 -16.99 -1.13 -2.28
N HIS A 134 -17.18 -0.02 -2.96
CA HIS A 134 -18.18 0.12 -4.00
C HIS A 134 -17.53 -0.05 -5.37
N PHE A 135 -18.01 -1.06 -6.10
CA PHE A 135 -17.76 -1.23 -7.52
C PHE A 135 -18.93 -0.67 -8.33
N THR A 136 -18.80 -0.70 -9.66
CA THR A 136 -19.78 -0.10 -10.57
C THR A 136 -21.18 -0.69 -10.41
N PHE A 137 -21.27 -2.01 -10.27
CA PHE A 137 -22.56 -2.72 -10.25
C PHE A 137 -22.88 -3.36 -8.91
N GLU A 138 -21.92 -3.42 -8.00
CA GLU A 138 -22.05 -4.13 -6.73
C GLU A 138 -21.09 -3.58 -5.67
N SER A 139 -21.18 -4.12 -4.45
CA SER A 139 -20.27 -3.78 -3.36
C SER A 139 -19.60 -5.02 -2.81
N LEU A 140 -18.31 -4.93 -2.48
CA LEU A 140 -17.62 -5.91 -1.65
C LEU A 140 -17.82 -5.55 -0.17
N ASP A 141 -18.43 -6.45 0.60
CA ASP A 141 -18.56 -6.27 2.04
C ASP A 141 -17.30 -6.84 2.71
N LEU A 142 -16.37 -5.98 3.13
CA LEU A 142 -15.10 -6.41 3.69
C LEU A 142 -15.26 -7.21 4.98
N ASP A 143 -16.34 -7.02 5.74
CA ASP A 143 -16.58 -7.77 6.96
C ASP A 143 -16.90 -9.25 6.65
N ARG A 144 -17.67 -9.50 5.59
CA ARG A 144 -18.08 -10.84 5.12
C ARG A 144 -17.07 -11.47 4.16
N ASP A 145 -16.56 -10.67 3.24
CA ASP A 145 -15.78 -11.10 2.08
C ASP A 145 -14.27 -10.92 2.27
N ALA A 146 -13.80 -10.67 3.49
CA ALA A 146 -12.36 -10.50 3.80
C ALA A 146 -11.48 -11.64 3.23
N HIS A 147 -12.06 -12.84 3.08
CA HIS A 147 -11.40 -14.02 2.53
C HIS A 147 -10.87 -13.84 1.10
N VAL A 148 -11.33 -12.82 0.35
CA VAL A 148 -10.75 -12.50 -0.96
C VAL A 148 -9.25 -12.18 -0.90
N PHE A 149 -8.75 -11.75 0.26
CA PHE A 149 -7.33 -11.45 0.48
C PHE A 149 -6.53 -12.61 1.09
N LYS A 150 -7.18 -13.74 1.43
CA LYS A 150 -6.59 -14.79 2.25
C LYS A 150 -5.28 -15.32 1.66
N ASP A 151 -4.20 -15.22 2.44
CA ASP A 151 -2.85 -15.67 2.11
C ASP A 151 -2.25 -15.08 0.81
N LEU A 152 -2.81 -13.99 0.27
CA LEU A 152 -2.36 -13.40 -0.99
C LEU A 152 -1.28 -12.33 -0.82
N LEU A 153 -1.24 -11.65 0.33
CA LEU A 153 -0.51 -10.40 0.51
C LEU A 153 0.76 -10.55 1.36
N GLU A 154 1.34 -11.74 1.44
CA GLU A 154 2.51 -11.99 2.30
C GLU A 154 3.63 -10.96 2.07
N GLY A 155 3.93 -10.18 3.12
CA GLY A 155 4.95 -9.14 3.10
C GLY A 155 4.63 -7.90 2.24
N LYS A 156 3.43 -7.80 1.67
CA LYS A 156 2.99 -6.68 0.84
C LYS A 156 2.33 -5.59 1.67
N ILE A 157 2.31 -4.36 1.15
CA ILE A 157 1.54 -3.25 1.71
C ILE A 157 0.21 -3.16 0.95
N LEU A 158 -0.89 -3.02 1.69
CA LEU A 158 -2.20 -2.74 1.14
C LEU A 158 -2.56 -1.28 1.43
N ILE A 159 -3.03 -0.55 0.43
CA ILE A 159 -3.52 0.82 0.58
C ILE A 159 -4.98 0.84 0.16
N PHE A 160 -5.88 1.09 1.10
CA PHE A 160 -7.27 1.42 0.80
C PHE A 160 -7.38 2.93 0.62
N SER A 161 -7.30 3.38 -0.63
CA SER A 161 -7.73 4.71 -1.04
C SER A 161 -9.25 4.71 -1.16
N SER A 162 -9.88 4.66 0.00
CA SER A 162 -11.32 4.50 0.17
C SER A 162 -11.78 5.19 1.45
N CYS A 163 -12.79 6.05 1.32
CA CYS A 163 -13.39 6.79 2.43
C CYS A 163 -13.84 5.84 3.56
N GLU A 164 -13.65 6.30 4.81
CA GLU A 164 -14.16 5.66 6.05
C GLU A 164 -13.70 4.23 6.37
N VAL A 165 -13.04 3.50 5.47
CA VAL A 165 -12.57 2.12 5.69
C VAL A 165 -11.64 2.03 6.90
N GLY A 166 -10.82 3.07 7.10
CA GLY A 166 -9.91 3.24 8.24
C GLY A 166 -10.60 3.41 9.59
N ASN A 167 -11.91 3.67 9.62
CA ASN A 167 -12.65 3.84 10.87
C ASN A 167 -12.82 2.50 11.61
N ASN A 168 -12.93 1.39 10.88
CA ASN A 168 -13.04 0.03 11.42
C ASN A 168 -11.67 -0.64 11.57
N THR A 169 -10.89 -0.25 12.59
CA THR A 169 -9.54 -0.80 12.78
C THR A 169 -9.52 -2.29 13.11
N GLU A 170 -10.58 -2.83 13.72
CA GLU A 170 -10.66 -4.27 14.02
C GLU A 170 -10.84 -5.10 12.75
N LEU A 171 -11.64 -4.63 11.80
CA LEU A 171 -11.70 -5.21 10.46
C LEU A 171 -10.34 -5.16 9.77
N LEU A 172 -9.64 -4.03 9.80
CA LEU A 172 -8.31 -3.93 9.19
C LEU A 172 -7.31 -4.90 9.84
N LYS A 173 -7.35 -5.10 11.16
CA LYS A 173 -6.55 -6.14 11.84
C LYS A 173 -6.92 -7.55 11.36
N LYS A 174 -8.21 -7.84 11.17
CA LYS A 174 -8.69 -9.12 10.59
C LYS A 174 -8.13 -9.30 9.18
N ILE A 175 -8.24 -8.31 8.31
CA ILE A 175 -7.72 -8.35 6.93
C ILE A 175 -6.19 -8.53 6.95
N LEU A 176 -5.46 -7.79 7.80
CA LEU A 176 -4.01 -7.91 7.93
C LEU A 176 -3.61 -9.35 8.29
N LYS A 177 -4.30 -9.95 9.27
CA LYS A 177 -4.02 -11.32 9.74
C LYS A 177 -4.27 -12.35 8.65
N ILE A 178 -5.43 -12.32 7.99
CA ILE A 178 -5.79 -13.33 6.98
C ILE A 178 -5.00 -13.17 5.69
N SER A 179 -4.62 -11.95 5.33
CA SER A 179 -3.91 -11.68 4.08
C SER A 179 -2.41 -11.83 4.18
N LYS A 180 -1.87 -11.85 5.41
CA LYS A 180 -0.43 -11.80 5.70
C LYS A 180 0.27 -10.53 5.19
N ALA A 181 -0.49 -9.47 4.93
CA ALA A 181 0.05 -8.15 4.61
C ALA A 181 1.00 -7.65 5.71
N GLN A 182 2.05 -6.92 5.32
CA GLN A 182 2.96 -6.25 6.24
C GLN A 182 2.26 -5.08 6.94
N ALA A 183 1.44 -4.33 6.19
CA ALA A 183 0.72 -3.18 6.68
C ALA A 183 -0.50 -2.87 5.80
N ILE A 184 -1.50 -2.22 6.40
CA ILE A 184 -2.67 -1.69 5.70
C ILE A 184 -2.81 -0.21 6.00
N PHE A 185 -2.77 0.64 4.98
CA PHE A 185 -3.10 2.06 5.05
C PHE A 185 -4.56 2.28 4.65
N ALA A 186 -5.28 3.16 5.35
CA ALA A 186 -6.68 3.50 5.05
C ALA A 186 -7.08 4.87 5.61
N TYR A 187 -8.17 5.44 5.12
CA TYR A 187 -8.71 6.72 5.59
C TYR A 187 -9.87 6.52 6.57
N ARG A 188 -9.86 7.24 7.70
CA ARG A 188 -10.89 7.13 8.74
C ARG A 188 -12.19 7.86 8.42
N VAL A 189 -12.13 8.80 7.50
CA VAL A 189 -13.20 9.76 7.21
C VAL A 189 -13.41 9.82 5.71
N GLU A 190 -14.43 10.56 5.31
CA GLU A 190 -14.56 11.01 3.94
C GLU A 190 -13.41 11.96 3.59
N VAL A 191 -12.84 11.78 2.40
CA VAL A 191 -11.67 12.51 1.91
C VAL A 191 -11.91 12.91 0.47
N GLU A 192 -11.48 14.10 0.11
CA GLU A 192 -11.53 14.62 -1.25
C GLU A 192 -10.34 14.11 -2.07
N ASP A 193 -10.49 14.04 -3.40
CA ASP A 193 -9.46 13.51 -4.30
C ASP A 193 -8.13 14.28 -4.20
N TRP A 194 -8.20 15.61 -3.99
CA TRP A 194 -7.00 16.43 -3.83
C TRP A 194 -6.22 16.03 -2.56
N TYR A 195 -6.93 15.68 -1.49
CA TYR A 195 -6.33 15.28 -0.23
C TYR A 195 -5.67 13.91 -0.38
N THR A 196 -6.38 12.94 -0.95
CA THR A 196 -5.84 11.59 -1.17
C THR A 196 -4.59 11.61 -2.05
N ASN A 197 -4.56 12.48 -3.07
CA ASN A 197 -3.37 12.68 -3.91
C ASN A 197 -2.15 13.07 -3.09
N ILE A 198 -2.27 14.13 -2.28
CA ILE A 198 -1.15 14.63 -1.46
C ILE A 198 -0.68 13.54 -0.48
N VAL A 199 -1.62 12.87 0.19
CA VAL A 199 -1.29 11.81 1.14
C VAL A 199 -0.59 10.64 0.45
N GLU A 200 -1.09 10.19 -0.69
CA GLU A 200 -0.56 9.03 -1.42
C GLU A 200 0.82 9.33 -2.02
N PHE A 201 1.05 10.53 -2.56
CA PHE A 201 2.38 10.93 -3.01
C PHE A 201 3.39 10.94 -1.86
N LEU A 202 3.02 11.50 -0.71
CA LEU A 202 3.87 11.47 0.48
C LEU A 202 4.10 10.03 0.96
N LEU A 203 3.08 9.17 0.94
CA LEU A 203 3.20 7.76 1.29
C LEU A 203 4.20 7.06 0.37
N TYR A 204 4.03 7.17 -0.94
CA TYR A 204 4.91 6.54 -1.91
C TYR A 204 6.34 7.03 -1.80
N ASP A 205 6.56 8.35 -1.69
CA ASP A 205 7.89 8.90 -1.44
C ASP A 205 8.53 8.26 -0.20
N ARG A 206 7.83 8.22 0.93
CA ARG A 206 8.40 7.62 2.16
C ARG A 206 8.60 6.11 2.05
N ILE A 207 7.70 5.38 1.39
CA ILE A 207 7.81 3.91 1.21
C ILE A 207 8.99 3.55 0.31
N PHE A 208 9.29 4.37 -0.70
CA PHE A 208 10.32 4.07 -1.68
C PHE A 208 11.68 4.68 -1.35
N ASN A 209 11.71 5.85 -0.73
CA ASN A 209 12.94 6.61 -0.50
C ASN A 209 13.46 6.55 0.95
N THR A 210 12.81 5.77 1.82
CA THR A 210 13.26 5.58 3.21
C THR A 210 13.31 4.10 3.62
N ILE A 211 14.01 3.82 4.72
CA ILE A 211 14.02 2.50 5.38
C ILE A 211 13.06 2.45 6.58
N TRP A 212 12.09 3.37 6.64
CA TRP A 212 11.19 3.46 7.78
C TRP A 212 10.15 2.34 7.78
N SER A 213 9.72 1.93 8.97
CA SER A 213 8.60 1.00 9.12
C SER A 213 7.30 1.66 8.64
N PRO A 214 6.31 0.87 8.16
CA PRO A 214 5.02 1.43 7.72
C PRO A 214 4.32 2.30 8.78
N GLY A 215 4.44 1.95 10.07
CA GLY A 215 3.90 2.78 11.17
C GLY A 215 4.58 4.15 11.26
N LYS A 216 5.92 4.19 11.19
CA LYS A 216 6.68 5.44 11.19
C LYS A 216 6.39 6.28 9.94
N ILE A 217 6.15 5.65 8.80
CA ILE A 217 5.72 6.34 7.58
C ILE A 217 4.38 7.03 7.82
N ALA A 218 3.38 6.34 8.37
CA ALA A 218 2.08 6.93 8.67
C ALA A 218 2.17 8.14 9.62
N GLU A 219 2.98 8.03 10.68
CA GLU A 219 3.24 9.12 11.61
C GLU A 219 3.86 10.33 10.92
N ARG A 220 4.87 10.12 10.06
CA ARG A 220 5.58 11.19 9.36
C ARG A 220 4.71 11.87 8.32
N VAL A 221 3.91 11.12 7.57
CA VAL A 221 2.94 11.68 6.63
C VAL A 221 1.88 12.50 7.38
N THR A 222 1.32 11.95 8.46
CA THR A 222 0.32 12.66 9.27
C THR A 222 0.89 13.95 9.86
N SER A 223 2.12 13.91 10.39
CA SER A 223 2.81 15.08 10.94
C SER A 223 3.07 16.15 9.88
N ALA A 224 3.44 15.75 8.65
CA ALA A 224 3.68 16.68 7.55
C ALA A 224 2.39 17.42 7.16
N LEU A 225 1.28 16.68 7.00
CA LEU A 225 -0.03 17.25 6.67
C LEU A 225 -0.51 18.21 7.76
N LYS A 226 -0.40 17.81 9.03
CA LYS A 226 -0.77 18.66 10.17
C LYS A 226 0.05 19.94 10.21
N THR A 227 1.36 19.86 9.97
CA THR A 227 2.25 21.03 9.97
C THR A 227 1.91 21.99 8.83
N ALA A 228 1.50 21.45 7.68
CA ALA A 228 1.08 22.23 6.53
C ALA A 228 -0.37 22.77 6.62
N GLY A 229 -1.12 22.45 7.70
CA GLY A 229 -2.53 22.81 7.82
C GLY A 229 -3.45 22.06 6.84
N ILE A 230 -2.98 20.95 6.26
CA ILE A 230 -3.73 20.18 5.27
C ILE A 230 -4.63 19.16 5.97
N GLN A 231 -5.94 19.29 5.78
CA GLN A 231 -6.96 18.37 6.28
C GLN A 231 -8.17 18.35 5.34
N PRO A 232 -8.88 17.21 5.22
CA PRO A 232 -10.15 17.15 4.50
C PRO A 232 -11.25 17.86 5.29
N GLU A 233 -12.31 18.32 4.63
CA GLU A 233 -13.42 19.05 5.27
C GLU A 233 -14.07 18.25 6.39
N ALA A 234 -14.29 16.94 6.14
CA ALA A 234 -14.88 16.01 7.09
C ALA A 234 -14.03 15.81 8.37
N ALA A 235 -12.75 16.19 8.37
CA ALA A 235 -11.87 16.09 9.53
C ALA A 235 -11.79 17.36 10.38
N SER A 236 -12.40 18.46 9.97
CA SER A 236 -12.37 19.76 10.68
C SER A 236 -12.74 19.69 12.16
N SER A 237 -13.59 18.74 12.54
CA SER A 237 -14.06 18.51 13.91
C SER A 237 -13.43 17.27 14.59
N ILE A 238 -12.56 16.53 13.90
CA ILE A 238 -12.08 15.22 14.33
C ILE A 238 -10.65 15.33 14.88
N LYS A 239 -10.48 15.01 16.16
CA LYS A 239 -9.15 15.00 16.81
C LYS A 239 -8.24 13.83 16.39
N ARG A 240 -8.76 12.82 15.70
CA ARG A 240 -8.02 11.61 15.32
C ARG A 240 -7.34 11.80 13.96
N PRO A 241 -6.17 11.18 13.73
CA PRO A 241 -5.53 11.16 12.41
C PRO A 241 -6.45 10.63 11.32
N VAL A 242 -6.52 11.33 10.20
CA VAL A 242 -7.30 10.94 9.01
C VAL A 242 -6.75 9.66 8.38
N LEU A 243 -5.43 9.60 8.16
CA LEU A 243 -4.74 8.41 7.69
C LEU A 243 -4.45 7.48 8.87
N VAL A 244 -4.76 6.20 8.71
CA VAL A 244 -4.37 5.14 9.65
C VAL A 244 -3.53 4.09 8.95
N CYS A 245 -2.56 3.53 9.67
CA CYS A 245 -1.79 2.36 9.29
C CYS A 245 -1.94 1.27 10.34
N VAL A 246 -2.39 0.09 9.93
CA VAL A 246 -2.49 -1.10 10.78
C VAL A 246 -1.36 -2.06 10.43
N THR A 247 -0.60 -2.47 11.45
CA THR A 247 0.50 -3.42 11.34
C THR A 247 0.38 -4.49 12.42
N LYS A 248 1.21 -5.53 12.38
CA LYS A 248 1.30 -6.51 13.46
C LYS A 248 1.69 -5.90 14.81
N ASN A 249 2.34 -4.74 14.79
CA ASN A 249 2.82 -4.02 15.98
C ASN A 249 1.81 -2.96 16.48
N GLY A 250 0.59 -2.95 15.95
CA GLY A 250 -0.47 -2.01 16.36
C GLY A 250 -0.91 -1.04 15.27
N VAL A 251 -1.62 -0.01 15.71
CA VAL A 251 -2.28 1.01 14.88
C VAL A 251 -1.54 2.34 15.00
N TYR A 252 -1.26 2.96 13.86
CA TYR A 252 -0.47 4.18 13.74
C TYR A 252 -1.24 5.26 12.95
N PRO A 253 -1.05 6.56 13.24
CA PRO A 253 -0.32 7.09 14.39
C PRO A 253 -0.93 6.64 15.72
N ARG A 254 -0.11 6.51 16.76
CA ARG A 254 -0.60 6.18 18.12
C ARG A 254 -1.47 7.33 18.63
N ARG A 255 -2.55 6.98 19.34
CA ARG A 255 -3.42 7.97 19.99
C ARG A 255 -2.72 8.62 21.16
#